data_AF-A0A8K0LI00-F1
#
_entry.id   AF-A0A8K0LI00-F1
#
_cell.length_a   1.000
_cell.length_b   1.000
_cell.length_c   1.000
_cell.angle_alpha   90.00
_cell.angle_beta   90.00
_cell.angle_gamma   90.00
#
_symmetry.space_group_name_H-M   'P 1'
#
loop_
_entity.id
_entity.type
_entity.pdbx_description
1 polymer ?
#
loop_
_entity_poly.entity_id
_entity_poly.type
_entity_poly.pdbx_seq_one_letter_code
_entity_poly.pdbx_strand_id
1 'polypeptide(L)'
;MVSNQDMNRHREPGCTGVTPDKKYYERWKTNAVILLYLREKTNIPLPRLQHTFEDDGAFYFSTELVPGVSMSQLAEDQKQVVTKELLTHVATLKSLRSDTPGHHSCWKPKPEIEQGGYVFCHNDLGQHNVIVDPETLKINAIIDWEYGGFWPEWFERPYWERKGPSAPLSGEEDDTERCREWLLAHCVEVEMEHIRSLKEKLGGQS
;
A
#
# COMPACT_ATOMS: atom_id res chain seq x y z
N MET A 1 0.89 -31.67 2.19
CA MET A 1 0.81 -30.41 1.44
C MET A 1 -0.45 -29.73 1.93
N VAL A 2 -0.35 -28.64 2.68
CA VAL A 2 -1.53 -27.85 3.05
C VAL A 2 -1.70 -26.87 1.89
N SER A 3 -2.78 -27.00 1.12
CA SER A 3 -3.00 -26.13 -0.02
C SER A 3 -3.43 -24.73 0.44
N ASN A 4 -3.33 -23.72 -0.43
CA ASN A 4 -3.94 -22.41 -0.14
C ASN A 4 -5.42 -22.54 0.20
N GLN A 5 -6.13 -23.53 -0.37
CA GLN A 5 -7.52 -23.80 -0.01
C GLN A 5 -7.66 -24.30 1.43
N ASP A 6 -6.72 -25.10 1.92
CA ASP A 6 -6.74 -25.60 3.29
C ASP A 6 -6.38 -24.49 4.28
N MET A 7 -5.38 -23.65 4.01
CA MET A 7 -5.06 -22.49 4.86
C MET A 7 -6.22 -21.50 4.91
N ASN A 8 -6.85 -21.22 3.76
CA ASN A 8 -8.02 -20.34 3.72
C ASN A 8 -9.26 -20.92 4.43
N ARG A 9 -9.38 -22.25 4.55
CA ARG A 9 -10.45 -22.90 5.32
C ARG A 9 -10.27 -22.79 6.83
N HIS A 10 -9.03 -22.65 7.30
CA HIS A 10 -8.70 -22.61 8.73
C HIS A 10 -8.27 -21.21 9.20
N ARG A 11 -8.56 -20.17 8.42
CA ARG A 11 -8.19 -18.79 8.75
C ARG A 11 -8.95 -18.26 9.97
N GLU A 12 -8.30 -17.41 10.74
CA GLU A 12 -8.92 -16.78 11.92
C GLU A 12 -10.11 -15.87 11.52
N PRO A 13 -11.10 -15.70 12.41
CA PRO A 13 -12.19 -14.76 12.19
C PRO A 13 -11.67 -13.34 11.95
N GLY A 14 -12.00 -12.75 10.79
CA GLY A 14 -11.51 -11.44 10.35
C GLY A 14 -10.37 -11.50 9.32
N CYS A 15 -9.76 -12.68 9.11
CA CYS A 15 -8.78 -12.87 8.05
C CYS A 15 -9.48 -12.93 6.67
N THR A 16 -9.06 -12.08 5.73
CA THR A 16 -9.60 -12.00 4.37
C THR A 16 -9.01 -13.06 3.43
N GLY A 17 -7.81 -13.57 3.72
CA GLY A 17 -7.20 -14.72 3.05
C GLY A 17 -5.73 -14.94 3.47
N VAL A 18 -5.20 -16.14 3.23
CA VAL A 18 -3.79 -16.46 3.46
C VAL A 18 -3.10 -16.77 2.13
N THR A 19 -2.01 -16.05 1.85
CA THR A 19 -1.21 -16.17 0.62
C THR A 19 0.23 -16.59 0.94
N PRO A 20 0.79 -17.62 0.27
CA PRO A 20 2.17 -18.07 0.46
C PRO A 20 3.18 -17.28 -0.38
N ASP A 21 2.72 -16.35 -1.22
CA ASP A 21 3.59 -15.66 -2.17
C ASP A 21 4.29 -14.49 -1.46
N LYS A 22 5.63 -14.59 -1.34
CA LYS A 22 6.48 -13.61 -0.66
C LYS A 22 6.24 -12.19 -1.15
N LYS A 23 5.78 -11.98 -2.38
CA LYS A 23 5.50 -10.62 -2.89
C LYS A 23 4.50 -9.88 -2.01
N TYR A 24 3.53 -10.60 -1.44
CA TYR A 24 2.56 -10.03 -0.51
C TYR A 24 3.17 -9.78 0.88
N TYR A 25 4.19 -10.53 1.29
CA TYR A 25 4.88 -10.28 2.55
C TYR A 25 5.67 -8.97 2.49
N GLU A 26 6.39 -8.75 1.39
CA GLU A 26 7.15 -7.52 1.20
C GLU A 26 6.23 -6.29 1.04
N ARG A 27 5.03 -6.46 0.46
CA ARG A 27 3.98 -5.45 0.45
C ARG A 27 3.47 -5.10 1.85
N TRP A 28 3.20 -6.09 2.68
CA TRP A 28 2.77 -5.85 4.08
C TRP A 28 3.88 -5.28 4.95
N LYS A 29 5.15 -5.64 4.72
CA LYS A 29 6.30 -4.98 5.33
C LYS A 29 6.40 -3.52 4.89
N THR A 30 6.20 -3.25 3.60
CA THR A 30 6.14 -1.88 3.05
C THR A 30 5.06 -1.07 3.75
N ASN A 31 3.84 -1.61 3.85
CA ASN A 31 2.73 -0.98 4.56
C ASN A 31 3.10 -0.66 6.02
N ALA A 32 3.68 -1.61 6.76
CA ALA A 32 4.09 -1.40 8.15
C ALA A 32 5.15 -0.29 8.32
N VAL A 33 6.18 -0.29 7.47
CA VAL A 33 7.25 0.72 7.51
C VAL A 33 6.70 2.10 7.19
N ILE A 34 5.80 2.21 6.20
CA ILE A 34 5.18 3.47 5.82
C ILE A 34 4.28 4.02 6.92
N LEU A 35 3.50 3.18 7.58
CA LEU A 35 2.69 3.61 8.73
C LEU A 35 3.54 4.21 9.85
N LEU A 36 4.70 3.62 10.14
CA LEU A 36 5.64 4.15 11.14
C LEU A 36 6.28 5.47 10.66
N TYR A 37 6.76 5.49 9.42
CA TYR A 37 7.41 6.65 8.83
C TYR A 37 6.47 7.87 8.75
N LEU A 38 5.28 7.72 8.17
CA LEU A 38 4.34 8.82 8.02
C LEU A 38 3.80 9.31 9.37
N ARG A 39 3.63 8.41 10.35
CA ARG A 39 3.24 8.80 11.71
C ARG A 39 4.31 9.63 12.40
N GLU A 40 5.59 9.38 12.14
CA GLU A 40 6.69 10.18 12.66
C GLU A 40 6.81 11.54 11.95
N LYS A 41 6.60 11.57 10.62
CA LYS A 41 6.88 12.75 9.78
C LYS A 41 5.68 13.66 9.54
N THR A 42 4.46 13.21 9.79
CA THR A 42 3.25 13.91 9.37
C THR A 42 2.15 13.85 10.44
N ASN A 43 1.07 14.59 10.20
CA ASN A 43 -0.18 14.52 10.94
C ASN A 43 -1.29 13.80 10.15
N ILE A 44 -0.94 13.01 9.14
CA ILE A 44 -1.91 12.26 8.35
C ILE A 44 -2.62 11.26 9.28
N PRO A 45 -3.97 11.17 9.25
CA PRO A 45 -4.71 10.15 9.97
C PRO A 45 -4.34 8.76 9.44
N LEU A 46 -3.81 7.90 10.30
CA LEU A 46 -3.31 6.58 9.95
C LEU A 46 -3.76 5.55 10.99
N PRO A 47 -4.06 4.30 10.59
CA PRO A 47 -4.29 3.23 11.55
C PRO A 47 -2.98 2.95 12.33
N ARG A 48 -3.08 2.77 13.65
CA ARG A 48 -1.93 2.38 14.48
C ARG A 48 -1.52 0.96 14.18
N LEU A 49 -0.26 0.80 13.78
CA LEU A 49 0.39 -0.51 13.69
C LEU A 49 0.41 -1.15 15.09
N GLN A 50 -0.14 -2.36 15.20
CA GLN A 50 -0.12 -3.12 16.45
C GLN A 50 1.07 -4.06 16.50
N HIS A 51 1.26 -4.86 15.46
CA HIS A 51 2.39 -5.79 15.35
C HIS A 51 2.55 -6.28 13.92
N THR A 52 3.79 -6.65 13.61
CA THR A 52 4.14 -7.53 12.51
C THR A 52 4.95 -8.70 13.04
N PHE A 53 4.71 -9.89 12.53
CA PHE A 53 5.52 -11.06 12.85
C PHE A 53 5.40 -12.12 11.75
N GLU A 54 6.35 -13.04 11.70
CA GLU A 54 6.32 -14.20 10.81
C GLU A 54 6.13 -15.46 11.66
N ASP A 55 5.17 -16.31 11.28
CA ASP A 55 4.95 -17.62 11.91
C ASP A 55 4.46 -18.64 10.87
N ASP A 56 4.96 -19.87 10.95
CA ASP A 56 4.72 -20.97 10.01
C ASP A 56 4.77 -20.61 8.51
N GLY A 57 5.66 -19.69 8.15
CA GLY A 57 5.79 -19.21 6.77
C GLY A 57 4.69 -18.27 6.31
N ALA A 58 3.82 -17.78 7.19
CA ALA A 58 2.90 -16.68 6.97
C ALA A 58 3.45 -15.39 7.58
N PHE A 59 3.17 -14.25 6.94
CA PHE A 59 3.43 -12.93 7.50
C PHE A 59 2.13 -12.37 8.08
N TYR A 60 2.19 -11.92 9.32
CA TYR A 60 1.08 -11.31 10.03
C TYR A 60 1.30 -9.81 10.09
N PHE A 61 0.28 -9.08 9.64
CA PHE A 61 0.22 -7.63 9.70
C PHE A 61 -1.08 -7.24 10.39
N SER A 62 -0.98 -6.52 11.51
CA SER A 62 -2.14 -6.09 12.27
C SER A 62 -2.08 -4.61 12.62
N THR A 63 -3.20 -3.93 12.41
CA THR A 63 -3.43 -2.54 12.81
C THR A 63 -4.66 -2.44 13.69
N GLU A 64 -4.82 -1.29 14.35
CA GLU A 64 -6.10 -0.98 14.96
C GLU A 64 -7.22 -0.91 13.91
N LEU A 65 -8.42 -1.32 14.31
CA LEU A 65 -9.62 -1.10 13.53
C LEU A 65 -10.02 0.37 13.66
N VAL A 66 -10.00 1.10 12.54
CA VAL A 66 -10.40 2.50 12.52
C VAL A 66 -11.92 2.58 12.30
N PRO A 67 -12.68 3.21 13.21
CA PRO A 67 -14.13 3.36 13.05
C PRO A 67 -14.45 4.33 11.91
N GLY A 68 -15.51 4.04 11.16
CA GLY A 68 -15.99 4.89 10.08
C GLY A 68 -16.52 4.09 8.90
N VAL A 69 -16.83 4.80 7.82
CA VAL A 69 -17.22 4.24 6.54
C VAL A 69 -16.19 4.62 5.48
N SER A 70 -16.07 3.82 4.43
CA SER A 70 -15.30 4.23 3.26
C SER A 70 -15.93 5.47 2.63
N MET A 71 -15.10 6.44 2.21
CA MET A 71 -15.54 7.61 1.45
C MET A 71 -16.40 7.22 0.24
N SER A 72 -16.16 6.06 -0.37
CA SER A 72 -16.95 5.56 -1.51
C SER A 72 -18.45 5.41 -1.22
N GLN A 73 -18.82 5.19 0.05
CA GLN A 73 -20.18 4.98 0.54
C GLN A 73 -20.93 6.29 0.81
N LEU A 74 -20.24 7.43 0.82
CA LEU A 74 -20.84 8.74 1.09
C LEU A 74 -21.63 9.27 -0.12
N ALA A 75 -22.52 10.23 0.14
CA ALA A 75 -23.16 11.01 -0.92
C ALA A 75 -22.14 11.94 -1.60
N GLU A 76 -22.41 12.35 -2.85
CA GLU A 76 -21.42 13.11 -3.65
C GLU A 76 -21.11 14.51 -3.08
N ASP A 77 -22.07 15.16 -2.44
CA ASP A 77 -21.88 16.42 -1.72
C ASP A 77 -20.99 16.24 -0.47
N GLN A 78 -21.19 15.15 0.27
CA GLN A 78 -20.33 14.79 1.40
C GLN A 78 -18.91 14.47 0.96
N LYS A 79 -18.74 13.76 -0.17
CA LYS A 79 -17.42 13.49 -0.76
C LYS A 79 -16.66 14.77 -1.06
N GLN A 80 -17.33 15.81 -1.56
CA GLN A 80 -16.66 17.09 -1.82
C GLN A 80 -16.11 17.73 -0.55
N VAL A 81 -16.76 17.53 0.60
CA VAL A 81 -16.26 17.98 1.90
C VAL A 81 -15.02 17.18 2.29
N VAL A 82 -15.08 15.85 2.21
CA VAL A 82 -13.95 14.95 2.51
C VAL A 82 -12.76 15.22 1.59
N THR A 83 -12.99 15.42 0.29
CA THR A 83 -11.93 15.70 -0.70
C THR A 83 -11.16 16.96 -0.34
N LYS A 84 -11.80 18.00 0.22
CA LYS A 84 -11.09 19.20 0.67
C LYS A 84 -10.07 18.89 1.77
N GLU A 85 -10.44 18.04 2.72
CA GLU A 85 -9.52 17.57 3.77
C GLU A 85 -8.45 16.64 3.18
N LEU A 86 -8.82 15.69 2.33
CA LEU A 86 -7.91 14.76 1.68
C LEU A 86 -6.82 15.49 0.89
N LEU A 87 -7.15 16.54 0.15
CA LEU A 87 -6.19 17.33 -0.61
C LEU A 87 -5.15 18.03 0.29
N THR A 88 -5.49 18.33 1.55
CA THR A 88 -4.48 18.83 2.51
C THR A 88 -3.48 17.74 2.86
N HIS A 89 -3.93 16.50 3.06
CA HIS A 89 -3.05 15.36 3.32
C HIS A 89 -2.22 14.98 2.09
N VAL A 90 -2.80 15.03 0.88
CA VAL A 90 -2.07 14.83 -0.38
C VAL A 90 -0.98 15.90 -0.53
N ALA A 91 -1.26 17.17 -0.20
CA ALA A 91 -0.24 18.21 -0.18
C ALA A 91 0.86 17.93 0.85
N THR A 92 0.53 17.38 2.02
CA THR A 92 1.53 16.94 3.01
C THR A 92 2.39 15.80 2.47
N LEU A 93 1.81 14.77 1.86
CA LEU A 93 2.57 13.68 1.21
C LEU A 93 3.52 14.24 0.13
N LYS A 94 2.96 15.07 -0.76
CA LYS A 94 3.70 15.81 -1.78
C LYS A 94 4.62 16.88 -1.24
N SER A 95 4.76 17.08 0.07
CA SER A 95 5.79 17.94 0.67
C SER A 95 7.02 17.16 1.13
N LEU A 96 6.86 15.86 1.39
CA LEU A 96 7.97 14.97 1.70
C LEU A 96 8.81 14.77 0.44
N ARG A 97 10.13 14.93 0.56
CA ARG A 97 11.09 14.84 -0.54
C ARG A 97 12.12 13.75 -0.25
N SER A 98 12.59 13.12 -1.31
CA SER A 98 13.76 12.24 -1.29
C SER A 98 14.60 12.47 -2.53
N ASP A 99 15.91 12.31 -2.38
CA ASP A 99 16.85 12.35 -3.51
C ASP A 99 16.88 11.01 -4.27
N THR A 100 16.36 9.94 -3.68
CA THR A 100 16.25 8.62 -4.32
C THR A 100 14.80 8.13 -4.29
N PRO A 101 14.37 7.33 -5.27
CA PRO A 101 13.06 6.72 -5.23
C PRO A 101 12.95 5.73 -4.07
N GLY A 102 11.73 5.40 -3.72
CA GLY A 102 11.39 4.42 -2.71
C GLY A 102 11.86 3.04 -3.12
N HIS A 103 12.23 2.26 -2.12
CA HIS A 103 12.24 0.82 -2.24
C HIS A 103 10.80 0.32 -2.19
N HIS A 104 10.45 -0.63 -3.05
CA HIS A 104 9.22 -1.38 -2.85
C HIS A 104 9.45 -2.86 -3.16
N SER A 105 8.43 -3.67 -2.88
CA SER A 105 8.51 -5.13 -2.92
C SER A 105 9.05 -5.74 -4.22
N CYS A 106 8.91 -5.05 -5.36
CA CYS A 106 9.25 -5.60 -6.68
C CYS A 106 10.35 -4.83 -7.42
N TRP A 107 10.65 -3.57 -7.07
CA TRP A 107 11.71 -2.78 -7.72
C TRP A 107 12.59 -2.06 -6.68
N LYS A 108 13.89 -2.08 -6.95
CA LYS A 108 14.92 -1.34 -6.23
C LYS A 108 15.54 -0.28 -7.14
N PRO A 109 15.72 0.97 -6.69
CA PRO A 109 16.46 1.96 -7.48
C PRO A 109 17.84 1.45 -7.90
N LYS A 110 18.24 1.73 -9.14
CA LYS A 110 19.61 1.47 -9.61
C LYS A 110 20.59 2.35 -8.83
N PRO A 111 21.82 1.90 -8.55
CA PRO A 111 22.83 2.71 -7.88
C PRO A 111 23.13 4.04 -8.61
N GLU A 112 22.98 4.06 -9.93
CA GLU A 112 23.31 5.20 -10.80
C GLU A 112 22.10 6.09 -11.11
N ILE A 113 20.97 5.91 -10.41
CA ILE A 113 19.76 6.71 -10.68
C ILE A 113 20.03 8.21 -10.45
N GLU A 114 19.48 9.05 -11.33
CA GLU A 114 19.50 10.49 -11.14
C GLU A 114 18.86 10.86 -9.81
N GLN A 115 19.58 11.70 -9.06
CA GLN A 115 19.16 12.17 -7.76
C GLN A 115 18.14 13.31 -7.90
N GLY A 116 17.13 13.28 -7.04
CA GLY A 116 16.22 14.40 -6.81
C GLY A 116 14.87 14.30 -7.51
N GLY A 117 13.91 15.08 -7.01
CA GLY A 117 12.60 15.26 -7.62
C GLY A 117 11.53 14.25 -7.22
N TYR A 118 11.81 13.36 -6.25
CA TYR A 118 10.83 12.37 -5.78
C TYR A 118 9.97 12.93 -4.64
N VAL A 119 8.67 12.67 -4.72
CA VAL A 119 7.68 13.02 -3.70
C VAL A 119 7.09 11.75 -3.10
N PHE A 120 6.51 11.83 -1.91
CA PHE A 120 5.84 10.67 -1.35
C PHE A 120 4.47 10.47 -2.02
N CYS A 121 4.28 9.33 -2.66
CA CYS A 121 3.04 8.90 -3.30
C CYS A 121 2.47 7.71 -2.52
N HIS A 122 1.14 7.60 -2.49
CA HIS A 122 0.40 6.44 -2.03
C HIS A 122 0.28 5.37 -3.12
N ASN A 123 0.16 5.78 -4.39
CA ASN A 123 0.00 4.93 -5.59
C ASN A 123 -1.24 4.02 -5.62
N ASP A 124 -2.16 4.17 -4.66
CA ASP A 124 -3.43 3.45 -4.61
C ASP A 124 -4.51 4.27 -3.88
N LEU A 125 -4.47 5.60 -4.02
CA LEU A 125 -5.36 6.48 -3.26
C LEU A 125 -6.73 6.61 -3.93
N GLY A 126 -7.57 5.58 -3.77
CA GLY A 126 -8.98 5.60 -4.16
C GLY A 126 -9.92 5.98 -3.00
N GLN A 127 -11.20 6.25 -3.31
CA GLN A 127 -12.24 6.51 -2.29
C GLN A 127 -12.41 5.35 -1.29
N HIS A 128 -12.00 4.13 -1.65
CA HIS A 128 -12.08 2.96 -0.79
C HIS A 128 -11.02 2.94 0.31
N ASN A 129 -9.90 3.65 0.12
CA ASN A 129 -8.78 3.72 1.05
C ASN A 129 -8.84 4.93 2.01
N VAL A 130 -9.95 5.67 2.00
CA VAL A 130 -10.21 6.80 2.90
C VAL A 130 -11.35 6.43 3.85
N ILE A 131 -11.04 6.29 5.13
CA ILE A 131 -12.01 5.99 6.20
C ILE A 131 -12.47 7.29 6.83
N VAL A 132 -13.80 7.49 6.85
CA VAL A 132 -14.45 8.75 7.20
C VAL A 132 -15.47 8.51 8.31
N ASP A 133 -15.53 9.43 9.27
CA ASP A 133 -16.66 9.54 10.18
C ASP A 133 -17.92 10.01 9.41
N PRO A 134 -19.00 9.22 9.33
CA PRO A 134 -20.17 9.56 8.53
C PRO A 134 -20.98 10.74 9.08
N GLU A 135 -20.81 11.10 10.35
CA GLU A 135 -21.52 12.22 11.00
C GLU A 135 -20.75 13.52 10.82
N THR A 136 -19.43 13.49 11.07
CA THR A 136 -18.58 14.71 11.03
C THR A 136 -17.89 14.95 9.70
N LEU A 137 -17.86 13.94 8.83
CA LEU A 137 -17.12 13.90 7.57
C LEU A 137 -15.60 14.08 7.72
N LYS A 138 -15.07 13.82 8.92
CA LYS A 138 -13.63 13.82 9.19
C LYS A 138 -12.96 12.55 8.74
N ILE A 139 -11.74 12.68 8.18
CA ILE A 139 -10.93 11.52 7.81
C ILE A 139 -10.34 10.93 9.09
N ASN A 140 -10.76 9.72 9.42
CA ASN A 140 -10.23 8.97 10.56
C ASN A 140 -8.96 8.20 10.19
N ALA A 141 -8.84 7.75 8.94
CA ALA A 141 -7.61 7.16 8.42
C ALA A 141 -7.54 7.15 6.90
N ILE A 142 -6.31 7.24 6.39
CA ILE A 142 -5.93 6.75 5.05
C ILE A 142 -5.22 5.40 5.25
N ILE A 143 -5.63 4.38 4.49
CA ILE A 143 -5.20 2.99 4.66
C ILE A 143 -4.62 2.42 3.36
N ASP A 144 -4.08 1.21 3.43
CA ASP A 144 -3.57 0.45 2.28
C ASP A 144 -2.34 1.06 1.58
N TRP A 145 -1.29 1.32 2.37
CA TRP A 145 -0.06 1.96 1.90
C TRP A 145 0.94 0.99 1.25
N GLU A 146 0.52 -0.21 0.85
CA GLU A 146 1.43 -1.26 0.39
C GLU A 146 2.19 -0.92 -0.91
N TYR A 147 1.71 0.08 -1.66
CA TYR A 147 2.35 0.64 -2.87
C TYR A 147 3.00 2.00 -2.66
N GLY A 148 2.93 2.54 -1.44
CA GLY A 148 3.44 3.87 -1.15
C GLY A 148 4.97 3.95 -1.22
N GLY A 149 5.49 5.17 -1.35
CA GLY A 149 6.94 5.42 -1.35
C GLY A 149 7.30 6.72 -2.04
N PHE A 150 8.60 6.94 -2.26
CA PHE A 150 9.08 8.11 -2.99
C PHE A 150 9.12 7.86 -4.50
N TRP A 151 8.36 8.62 -5.26
CA TRP A 151 8.17 8.42 -6.70
C TRP A 151 8.14 9.75 -7.44
N PRO A 152 8.35 9.78 -8.77
CA PRO A 152 8.03 10.95 -9.56
C PRO A 152 6.57 11.37 -9.30
N GLU A 153 6.30 12.66 -9.16
CA GLU A 153 4.97 13.16 -8.76
C GLU A 153 3.82 12.64 -9.64
N TRP A 154 4.09 12.40 -10.92
CA TRP A 154 3.10 11.93 -11.88
C TRP A 154 2.64 10.48 -11.66
N PHE A 155 3.32 9.70 -10.79
CA PHE A 155 2.85 8.37 -10.37
C PHE A 155 1.56 8.45 -9.54
N GLU A 156 1.34 9.54 -8.78
CA GLU A 156 0.15 9.67 -7.96
C GLU A 156 -1.03 10.14 -8.82
N ARG A 157 -1.94 9.21 -9.12
CA ARG A 157 -3.17 9.50 -9.88
C ARG A 157 -4.31 9.87 -8.94
N PRO A 158 -5.16 10.86 -9.30
CA PRO A 158 -6.22 11.36 -8.43
C PRO A 158 -7.45 10.45 -8.40
N TYR A 159 -7.28 9.15 -8.15
CA TYR A 159 -8.37 8.19 -8.18
C TYR A 159 -9.44 8.43 -7.11
N TRP A 160 -9.15 9.24 -6.08
CA TRP A 160 -10.13 9.74 -5.12
C TRP A 160 -11.23 10.61 -5.75
N GLU A 161 -11.01 11.19 -6.93
CA GLU A 161 -11.98 12.08 -7.61
C GLU A 161 -13.18 11.33 -8.18
N ARG A 162 -13.11 10.00 -8.30
CA ARG A 162 -14.19 9.20 -8.88
C ARG A 162 -14.44 7.88 -8.15
N LYS A 163 -15.60 7.28 -8.43
CA LYS A 163 -15.91 5.92 -7.99
C LYS A 163 -15.15 4.89 -8.83
N GLY A 164 -14.89 3.74 -8.23
CA GLY A 164 -14.27 2.59 -8.90
C GLY A 164 -12.87 2.26 -8.36
N PRO A 165 -12.13 1.40 -9.07
CA PRO A 165 -10.79 1.00 -8.67
C PRO A 165 -9.78 2.14 -8.88
N SER A 166 -8.64 2.05 -8.21
CA SER A 166 -7.44 2.86 -8.46
C SER A 166 -6.69 2.39 -9.72
N ALA A 167 -7.41 2.36 -10.83
CA ALA A 167 -6.89 1.92 -12.13
C ALA A 167 -7.58 2.73 -13.23
N PRO A 168 -6.93 3.01 -14.37
CA PRO A 168 -7.51 3.81 -15.43
C PRO A 168 -8.81 3.19 -15.96
N LEU A 169 -9.85 4.03 -16.12
CA LEU A 169 -11.11 3.64 -16.76
C LEU A 169 -11.10 4.01 -18.24
N SER A 170 -12.05 3.45 -19.00
CA SER A 170 -12.20 3.75 -20.44
C SER A 170 -12.32 5.26 -20.68
N GLY A 171 -11.41 5.81 -21.48
CA GLY A 171 -11.38 7.24 -21.82
C GLY A 171 -10.49 8.09 -20.90
N GLU A 172 -9.91 7.50 -19.85
CA GLU A 172 -8.87 8.13 -19.04
C GLU A 172 -7.49 7.83 -19.63
N GLU A 173 -6.51 8.67 -19.30
CA GLU A 173 -5.11 8.37 -19.61
C GLU A 173 -4.68 7.16 -18.77
N ASP A 174 -4.29 6.10 -19.47
CA ASP A 174 -3.63 4.92 -18.94
C ASP A 174 -2.11 5.13 -19.02
N ASP A 175 -1.49 5.38 -17.86
CA ASP A 175 -0.07 5.61 -17.69
C ASP A 175 0.71 4.34 -17.32
N THR A 176 0.07 3.16 -17.40
CA THR A 176 0.67 1.87 -17.02
C THR A 176 2.00 1.63 -17.74
N GLU A 177 2.05 1.83 -19.07
CA GLU A 177 3.29 1.60 -19.81
C GLU A 177 4.35 2.65 -19.48
N ARG A 178 3.96 3.90 -19.25
CA ARG A 178 4.89 4.96 -18.83
C ARG A 178 5.52 4.65 -17.47
N CYS A 179 4.71 4.22 -16.50
CA CYS A 179 5.18 3.75 -15.19
C CYS A 179 6.15 2.58 -15.37
N ARG A 180 5.80 1.60 -16.21
CA ARG A 180 6.62 0.42 -16.50
C ARG A 180 7.95 0.78 -17.13
N GLU A 181 7.96 1.61 -18.16
CA GLU A 181 9.18 2.11 -18.82
C GLU A 181 10.08 2.84 -17.83
N TRP A 182 9.50 3.69 -16.98
CA TRP A 182 10.25 4.40 -15.95
C TRP A 182 10.90 3.41 -14.97
N LEU A 183 10.16 2.42 -14.48
CA LEU A 183 10.69 1.41 -13.56
C LEU A 183 11.81 0.59 -14.19
N LEU A 184 11.67 0.16 -15.45
CA LEU A 184 12.73 -0.57 -16.17
C LEU A 184 13.98 0.28 -16.41
N ALA A 185 13.80 1.57 -16.69
CA ALA A 185 14.89 2.50 -16.90
C ALA A 185 15.66 2.79 -15.59
N HIS A 186 14.97 2.92 -14.47
CA HIS A 186 15.54 3.48 -13.23
C HIS A 186 15.70 2.48 -12.08
N CYS A 187 15.08 1.31 -12.17
CA CYS A 187 15.09 0.30 -11.12
C CYS A 187 15.51 -1.07 -11.65
N VAL A 188 15.92 -1.93 -10.73
CA VAL A 188 16.12 -3.36 -10.96
C VAL A 188 14.99 -4.13 -10.29
N GLU A 189 14.51 -5.18 -10.96
CA GLU A 189 13.53 -6.08 -10.37
C GLU A 189 14.15 -6.77 -9.15
N VAL A 190 13.38 -6.88 -8.07
CA VAL A 190 13.80 -7.62 -6.88
C VAL A 190 13.56 -9.10 -7.13
N GLU A 191 14.62 -9.85 -7.43
CA GLU A 191 14.53 -11.31 -7.47
C GLU A 191 14.09 -11.84 -6.10
N MET A 192 12.95 -12.52 -6.07
CA MET A 192 12.41 -13.13 -4.86
C MET A 192 12.96 -14.53 -4.69
N GLU A 193 13.88 -14.75 -3.76
CA GLU A 193 14.40 -16.09 -3.45
C GLU A 193 13.25 -17.05 -3.06
N HIS A 194 13.26 -18.25 -3.61
CA HIS A 194 12.26 -19.29 -3.34
C HIS A 194 12.20 -19.66 -1.84
N ILE A 195 11.00 -19.86 -1.29
CA ILE A 195 10.82 -20.34 0.09
C ILE A 195 11.29 -21.80 0.16
N ARG A 196 12.20 -22.12 1.09
CA ARG A 196 12.40 -23.51 1.55
C ARG A 196 11.10 -24.03 2.13
N SER A 197 10.53 -25.08 1.53
CA SER A 197 9.37 -25.81 2.00
C SER A 197 9.52 -26.25 3.46
N LEU A 198 8.41 -26.45 4.16
CA LEU A 198 8.41 -26.95 5.55
C LEU A 198 9.21 -28.26 5.69
N LYS A 199 9.17 -29.11 4.66
CA LYS A 199 9.94 -30.36 4.56
C LYS A 199 11.46 -30.11 4.47
N GLU A 200 11.88 -29.05 3.81
CA GLU A 200 13.29 -28.63 3.73
C GLU A 200 13.78 -27.95 5.01
N LYS A 201 12.88 -27.30 5.76
CA LYS A 201 13.19 -26.67 7.07
C LYS A 201 13.30 -27.67 8.21
N LEU A 202 12.52 -28.74 8.18
CA LEU A 202 12.49 -29.75 9.26
C LEU A 202 13.62 -30.78 9.19
N GLY A 203 14.47 -30.71 8.15
CA GLY A 203 15.51 -31.69 7.88
C GLY A 203 14.89 -33.03 7.48
N GLY A 204 15.24 -33.56 6.31
CA GLY A 204 14.81 -34.90 5.92
C GLY A 204 15.25 -35.94 6.95
N GLN A 205 14.36 -36.33 7.86
CA GLN A 205 14.47 -37.57 8.60
C GLN A 205 13.80 -38.65 7.76
N SER A 206 14.64 -39.34 6.99
CA SER A 206 14.35 -40.66 6.40
C SER A 206 14.20 -41.73 7.48
#